data_AF-A0ABC8UKF4-F1
#
_entry.id   AF-A0ABC8UKF4-F1
#
_cell.length_a   1.000
_cell.length_b   1.000
_cell.length_c   1.000
_cell.angle_alpha   90.00
_cell.angle_beta   90.00
_cell.angle_gamma   90.00
#
_symmetry.space_group_name_H-M   'P 1'
#
loop_
_entity.id
_entity.type
_entity.pdbx_description
1 polymer ?
#
loop_
_entity_poly.entity_id
_entity_poly.type
_entity_poly.pdbx_seq_one_letter_code
_entity_poly.pdbx_strand_id
1 'polypeptide(L)'
;IHSVSDGRFSYCLPVLNQYIRPVPRIPMTYLRFGADIPEQRGLARTPLKHINNRGQYFLDLRGISLNGRRLNIDAAVFALGRNGSTGGCIIDNGTTYSRLIRPAYEILKRELENHFSRFKNLSRYRSQRGANLCYERKKPEGFQNLPSITFHFQGLNADLLVRPWGVFQVVDKYHSSTHREYFCLAMIPGDIKSVIGAHQQANQRFVYDTKNNQMLFKSEVCSRNA
;
A
#
# COMPACT_ATOMS: atom_id res chain seq x y z
N ILE A 1 27.69 -22.68 2.78
CA ILE A 1 26.26 -23.09 2.82
C ILE A 1 25.60 -22.52 1.57
N HIS A 2 25.29 -23.35 0.57
CA HIS A 2 24.48 -22.91 -0.58
C HIS A 2 23.01 -22.95 -0.17
N SER A 3 22.39 -21.77 -0.04
CA SER A 3 20.95 -21.69 0.28
C SER A 3 20.11 -22.16 -0.91
N VAL A 4 19.18 -23.09 -0.67
CA VAL A 4 18.23 -23.59 -1.68
C VAL A 4 17.35 -22.46 -2.25
N SER A 5 17.06 -21.42 -1.45
CA SER A 5 16.28 -20.26 -1.89
C SER A 5 17.09 -19.25 -2.70
N ASP A 6 18.41 -19.42 -2.80
CA ASP A 6 19.33 -18.44 -3.37
C ASP A 6 19.20 -17.02 -2.75
N GLY A 7 18.66 -16.92 -1.53
CA GLY A 7 18.38 -15.63 -0.89
C GLY A 7 17.22 -14.86 -1.53
N ARG A 8 16.32 -15.56 -2.22
CA ARG A 8 15.19 -14.97 -2.92
C ARG A 8 13.87 -15.55 -2.46
N PHE A 9 12.88 -14.68 -2.26
CA PHE A 9 11.50 -15.08 -2.09
C PHE A 9 10.53 -14.08 -2.74
N SER A 10 9.35 -14.54 -3.13
CA SER A 10 8.31 -13.69 -3.72
C SER A 10 6.92 -14.03 -3.23
N TYR A 11 6.04 -13.03 -3.22
CA TYR A 11 4.62 -13.19 -2.96
C TYR A 11 3.80 -12.20 -3.80
N CYS A 12 2.51 -12.50 -3.96
CA CYS A 12 1.55 -11.66 -4.66
C CYS A 12 0.22 -11.69 -3.89
N LEU A 13 -0.17 -10.57 -3.27
CA LEU A 13 -1.38 -10.53 -2.45
C LEU A 13 -2.62 -10.18 -3.30
N PRO A 14 -3.70 -10.99 -3.27
CA PRO A 14 -4.93 -10.66 -3.98
C PRO A 14 -5.66 -9.49 -3.33
N VAL A 15 -6.55 -8.85 -4.09
CA VAL A 15 -7.47 -7.85 -3.53
C VAL A 15 -8.48 -8.55 -2.63
N LEU A 16 -8.39 -8.27 -1.33
CA LEU A 16 -9.36 -8.70 -0.32
C LEU A 16 -10.33 -7.55 -0.05
N ASN A 17 -11.29 -7.35 -0.96
CA ASN A 17 -12.30 -6.33 -0.81
C ASN A 17 -13.67 -6.87 -1.22
N GLN A 18 -14.61 -6.86 -0.26
CA GLN A 18 -15.98 -7.34 -0.43
C GLN A 18 -16.72 -6.67 -1.59
N TYR A 19 -16.38 -5.41 -1.92
CA TYR A 19 -17.02 -4.67 -3.00
C TYR A 19 -16.51 -5.07 -4.40
N ILE A 20 -15.28 -5.56 -4.50
CA ILE A 20 -14.66 -5.88 -5.80
C ILE A 20 -14.97 -7.31 -6.22
N ARG A 21 -15.17 -8.22 -5.26
CA ARG A 21 -15.67 -9.56 -5.55
C ARG A 21 -16.39 -10.16 -4.35
N PRO A 22 -17.69 -10.44 -4.45
CA PRO A 22 -18.30 -11.53 -3.69
C PRO A 22 -17.80 -12.86 -4.29
N VAL A 23 -16.51 -13.22 -4.15
CA VAL A 23 -16.05 -14.54 -4.59
C VAL A 23 -16.51 -15.57 -3.55
N PRO A 24 -17.14 -16.69 -3.95
CA PRO A 24 -17.42 -17.80 -3.03
C PRO A 24 -16.17 -18.48 -2.45
N ARG A 25 -14.97 -18.22 -3.01
CA ARG A 25 -13.68 -18.74 -2.54
C ARG A 25 -12.60 -17.66 -2.52
N ILE A 26 -11.89 -17.56 -1.40
CA ILE A 26 -10.69 -16.73 -1.27
C ILE A 26 -9.62 -17.31 -2.21
N PRO A 27 -9.04 -16.51 -3.13
CA PRO A 27 -8.01 -17.01 -4.04
C PRO A 27 -6.77 -17.45 -3.26
N MET A 28 -6.21 -18.61 -3.63
CA MET A 28 -4.96 -19.09 -3.05
C MET A 28 -3.79 -18.19 -3.49
N THR A 29 -2.95 -17.80 -2.53
CA THR A 29 -1.67 -17.14 -2.80
C THR A 29 -0.52 -18.03 -2.36
N TYR A 30 0.67 -17.82 -2.95
CA TYR A 30 1.86 -18.63 -2.72
C TYR A 30 3.01 -17.72 -2.28
N LEU A 31 3.76 -18.18 -1.28
CA LEU A 31 5.10 -17.71 -1.00
C LEU A 31 6.07 -18.62 -1.76
N ARG A 32 6.77 -18.07 -2.75
CA ARG A 32 7.70 -18.82 -3.61
C ARG A 32 9.14 -18.49 -3.26
N PHE A 33 10.03 -19.47 -3.34
CA PHE A 33 11.44 -19.33 -2.97
C PHE A 33 12.35 -19.73 -4.12
N GLY A 34 13.50 -19.07 -4.25
CA GLY A 34 14.53 -19.44 -5.22
C GLY A 34 14.00 -19.62 -6.65
N ALA A 35 14.28 -20.80 -7.23
CA ALA A 35 13.90 -21.16 -8.60
C ALA A 35 12.38 -21.22 -8.85
N ASP A 36 11.54 -21.33 -7.81
CA ASP A 36 10.08 -21.34 -7.97
C ASP A 36 9.52 -19.95 -8.29
N ILE A 37 10.31 -18.89 -8.14
CA ILE A 37 9.92 -17.52 -8.47
C ILE A 37 9.86 -17.39 -10.00
N PRO A 38 8.70 -17.09 -10.61
CA PRO A 38 8.60 -16.95 -12.05
C PRO A 38 9.54 -15.88 -12.58
N GLU A 39 10.10 -16.13 -13.76
CA GLU A 39 10.79 -15.08 -14.49
C GLU A 39 9.79 -14.01 -14.93
N GLN A 40 10.16 -12.75 -14.73
CA GLN A 40 9.32 -11.63 -15.09
C GLN A 40 10.14 -10.51 -15.71
N ARG A 41 9.60 -9.96 -16.80
CA ARG A 41 10.15 -8.78 -17.48
C ARG A 41 9.49 -7.51 -16.95
N GLY A 42 10.22 -6.39 -17.04
CA GLY A 42 9.70 -5.07 -16.72
C GLY A 42 9.47 -4.81 -15.22
N LEU A 43 10.21 -5.50 -14.34
CA LEU A 43 10.15 -5.27 -12.91
C LEU A 43 10.78 -3.91 -12.54
N ALA A 44 10.07 -3.14 -11.73
CA ALA A 44 10.65 -2.02 -11.00
C ALA A 44 11.68 -2.52 -9.99
N ARG A 45 12.70 -1.71 -9.68
CA ARG A 45 13.79 -2.10 -8.77
C ARG A 45 14.07 -1.02 -7.74
N THR A 46 14.14 -1.38 -6.48
CA THR A 46 14.52 -0.49 -5.38
C THR A 46 15.57 -1.16 -4.48
N PRO A 47 16.64 -0.46 -4.07
CA PRO A 47 17.64 -1.02 -3.16
C PRO A 47 17.04 -1.40 -1.80
N LEU A 48 17.39 -2.57 -1.30
CA LEU A 48 17.14 -2.97 0.08
C LEU A 48 18.29 -2.53 0.96
N LYS A 49 17.95 -1.89 2.07
CA LYS A 49 18.89 -1.55 3.13
C LYS A 49 18.64 -2.46 4.33
N HIS A 50 19.65 -3.23 4.68
CA HIS A 50 19.68 -4.00 5.91
C HIS A 50 20.50 -3.26 6.96
N ILE A 51 19.94 -3.10 8.16
CA ILE A 51 20.67 -2.58 9.32
C ILE A 51 20.87 -3.75 10.27
N ASN A 52 22.13 -4.02 10.63
CA ASN A 52 22.51 -5.11 11.53
C ASN A 52 21.61 -5.11 12.78
N ASN A 53 21.14 -6.28 13.17
CA ASN A 53 20.28 -6.54 14.35
C ASN A 53 18.81 -6.05 14.26
N ARG A 54 18.30 -5.61 13.10
CA ARG A 54 16.90 -5.16 12.97
C ARG A 54 15.92 -6.17 12.35
N GLY A 55 16.41 -7.21 11.66
CA GLY A 55 15.58 -8.21 10.99
C GLY A 55 14.62 -7.66 9.92
N GLN A 56 14.83 -6.42 9.47
CA GLN A 56 13.95 -5.68 8.57
C GLN A 56 14.71 -5.19 7.34
N TYR A 57 14.04 -5.21 6.18
CA TYR A 57 14.54 -4.62 4.95
C TYR A 57 13.91 -3.25 4.74
N PHE A 58 14.74 -2.21 4.81
CA PHE A 58 14.32 -0.84 4.59
C PHE A 58 14.45 -0.44 3.11
N LEU A 59 13.56 0.44 2.70
CA LEU A 59 13.51 1.07 1.39
C LEU A 59 13.58 2.59 1.55
N ASP A 60 14.16 3.24 0.55
CA ASP A 60 14.20 4.70 0.48
C ASP A 60 12.95 5.23 -0.21
N LEU A 61 11.91 5.53 0.56
CA LEU A 61 10.73 6.27 0.10
C LEU A 61 11.12 7.75 -0.10
N ARG A 62 10.88 8.29 -1.29
CA ARG A 62 11.26 9.66 -1.70
C ARG A 62 10.08 10.59 -1.83
N GLY A 63 8.85 10.08 -1.82
CA GLY A 63 7.65 10.90 -1.87
C GLY A 63 6.39 10.12 -2.19
N ILE A 64 5.30 10.87 -2.24
CA ILE A 64 3.96 10.34 -2.49
C ILE A 64 3.30 11.21 -3.56
N SER A 65 2.57 10.60 -4.48
CA SER A 65 1.68 11.30 -5.41
C SER A 65 0.23 10.92 -5.16
N LEU A 66 -0.68 11.87 -5.37
CA LEU A 66 -2.13 11.68 -5.38
C LEU A 66 -2.65 11.91 -6.80
N ASN A 67 -3.23 10.90 -7.43
CA ASN A 67 -3.64 10.94 -8.85
C ASN A 67 -2.53 11.45 -9.79
N GLY A 68 -1.31 10.96 -9.60
CA GLY A 68 -0.14 11.36 -10.40
C GLY A 68 0.45 12.73 -10.05
N ARG A 69 -0.22 13.56 -9.23
CA ARG A 69 0.36 14.82 -8.74
C ARG A 69 1.21 14.56 -7.51
N ARG A 70 2.52 14.85 -7.61
CA ARG A 70 3.47 14.78 -6.49
C ARG A 70 3.04 15.71 -5.36
N LEU A 71 2.97 15.18 -4.15
CA LEU A 71 2.68 15.95 -2.96
C LEU A 71 3.95 16.67 -2.49
N ASN A 72 3.78 17.86 -1.91
CA ASN A 72 4.89 18.63 -1.35
C ASN A 72 5.32 18.03 0.00
N ILE A 73 6.10 16.95 -0.06
CA ILE A 73 6.68 16.26 1.09
C ILE A 73 8.19 16.18 0.86
N ASP A 74 8.97 16.76 1.75
CA ASP A 74 10.42 16.63 1.72
C ASP A 74 10.81 15.15 1.90
N ALA A 75 11.69 14.64 1.03
CA ALA A 75 12.18 13.27 1.13
C ALA A 75 12.88 12.98 2.47
N ALA A 76 13.43 14.01 3.13
CA ALA A 76 14.03 13.91 4.46
C ALA A 76 13.04 13.42 5.53
N VAL A 77 11.73 13.65 5.35
CA VAL A 77 10.69 13.12 6.24
C VAL A 77 10.72 11.60 6.32
N PHE A 78 11.15 10.92 5.25
CA PHE A 78 11.24 9.46 5.19
C PHE A 78 12.65 8.94 5.48
N ALA A 79 13.63 9.80 5.75
CA ALA A 79 15.02 9.39 5.86
C ALA A 79 15.22 8.35 6.97
N LEU A 80 15.95 7.29 6.65
CA LEU A 80 16.30 6.24 7.62
C LEU A 80 17.35 6.75 8.60
N GLY A 81 17.03 6.70 9.90
CA GLY A 81 17.97 7.04 10.96
C GLY A 81 19.15 6.07 10.99
N ARG A 82 20.33 6.56 11.44
CA ARG A 82 21.61 5.83 11.38
C ARG A 82 21.58 4.42 12.01
N ASN A 83 20.78 4.22 13.05
CA ASN A 83 20.65 2.95 13.79
C ASN A 83 19.38 2.15 13.43
N GLY A 84 18.60 2.60 12.43
CA GLY A 84 17.34 1.99 12.02
C GLY A 84 16.24 2.04 13.08
N SER A 85 16.40 2.84 14.15
CA SER A 85 15.37 3.01 15.18
C SER A 85 14.20 3.83 14.69
N THR A 86 14.44 4.79 13.79
CA THR A 86 13.46 5.77 13.33
C THR A 86 13.60 5.99 11.82
N GLY A 87 12.52 6.45 11.20
CA GLY A 87 12.46 6.76 9.79
C GLY A 87 12.59 5.53 8.88
N GLY A 88 12.77 5.80 7.59
CA GLY A 88 12.74 4.79 6.55
C GLY A 88 11.33 4.30 6.23
N CYS A 89 11.28 3.36 5.28
CA CYS A 89 10.06 2.67 4.89
C CYS A 89 10.31 1.16 4.80
N ILE A 90 9.34 0.35 5.21
CA ILE A 90 9.38 -1.11 5.02
C ILE A 90 8.12 -1.57 4.29
N ILE A 91 8.21 -2.68 3.56
CA ILE A 91 7.04 -3.42 3.06
C ILE A 91 6.77 -4.56 4.03
N ASP A 92 5.61 -4.57 4.67
CA ASP A 92 5.24 -5.50 5.75
C ASP A 92 3.84 -6.06 5.53
N ASN A 93 3.77 -7.32 5.09
CA ASN A 93 2.52 -8.04 4.91
C ASN A 93 1.87 -8.51 6.23
N GLY A 94 2.58 -8.40 7.37
CA GLY A 94 2.02 -8.63 8.71
C GLY A 94 1.23 -7.44 9.27
N THR A 95 1.34 -6.27 8.63
CA THR A 95 0.57 -5.07 8.97
C THR A 95 -0.62 -4.91 8.01
N THR A 96 -1.85 -4.86 8.52
CA THR A 96 -3.06 -4.76 7.67
C THR A 96 -3.10 -3.49 6.81
N TYR A 97 -3.11 -2.31 7.45
CA TYR A 97 -3.14 -1.01 6.79
C TYR A 97 -1.80 -0.31 6.93
N SER A 98 -1.38 0.37 5.87
CA SER A 98 -0.15 1.15 5.89
C SER A 98 -0.13 2.17 7.02
N ARG A 99 1.02 2.29 7.66
CA ARG A 99 1.31 3.34 8.63
C ARG A 99 2.26 4.32 7.97
N LEU A 100 1.83 5.55 7.71
CA LEU A 100 2.72 6.56 7.13
C LEU A 100 3.30 7.42 8.23
N ILE A 101 4.59 7.73 8.17
CA ILE A 101 5.20 8.62 9.17
C ILE A 101 4.40 9.92 9.25
N ARG A 102 4.08 10.35 10.48
CA ARG A 102 3.05 11.34 10.77
C ARG A 102 3.08 12.60 9.89
N PRO A 103 4.21 13.26 9.61
CA PRO A 103 4.22 14.44 8.75
C PRO A 103 3.72 14.15 7.33
N ALA A 104 4.12 13.02 6.75
CA ALA A 104 3.65 12.60 5.42
C ALA A 104 2.16 12.21 5.44
N TYR A 105 1.70 11.57 6.51
CA TYR A 105 0.29 11.22 6.69
C TYR A 105 -0.61 12.46 6.71
N GLU A 106 -0.26 13.47 7.52
CA GLU A 106 -1.09 14.68 7.64
C GLU A 106 -1.15 15.46 6.32
N ILE A 107 -0.05 15.51 5.56
CA ILE A 107 -0.05 16.09 4.21
C ILE A 107 -0.98 15.30 3.30
N LEU A 108 -0.84 13.97 3.22
CA LEU A 108 -1.71 13.15 2.39
C LEU A 108 -3.19 13.32 2.78
N LYS A 109 -3.51 13.29 4.08
CA LYS A 109 -4.86 13.46 4.60
C LYS A 109 -5.45 14.80 4.18
N ARG A 110 -4.70 15.90 4.35
CA ARG A 110 -5.15 17.25 3.93
C ARG A 110 -5.40 17.32 2.43
N GLU A 111 -4.53 16.75 1.61
CA GLU A 111 -4.69 16.75 0.15
C GLU A 111 -5.90 15.90 -0.29
N LEU A 112 -6.19 14.81 0.42
CA LEU A 112 -7.41 14.03 0.23
C LEU A 112 -8.66 14.80 0.67
N GLU A 113 -8.64 15.49 1.82
CA GLU A 113 -9.73 16.34 2.27
C GLU A 113 -10.03 17.46 1.24
N ASN A 114 -8.98 18.09 0.69
CA ASN A 114 -9.08 19.07 -0.39
C ASN A 114 -9.61 18.48 -1.71
N HIS A 115 -9.27 17.22 -2.00
CA HIS A 115 -9.82 16.52 -3.16
C HIS A 115 -11.32 16.28 -2.98
N PHE A 116 -11.74 15.78 -1.81
CA PHE A 116 -13.12 15.41 -1.53
C PHE A 116 -14.05 16.60 -1.26
N SER A 117 -13.53 17.77 -0.85
CA SER A 117 -14.35 18.98 -0.63
C SER A 117 -15.07 19.46 -1.90
N ARG A 118 -14.61 19.04 -3.08
CA ARG A 118 -15.21 19.34 -4.39
C ARG A 118 -16.46 18.52 -4.69
N PHE A 119 -16.72 17.47 -3.91
CA PHE A 119 -17.83 16.56 -4.13
C PHE A 119 -19.04 17.00 -3.31
N LYS A 120 -20.17 17.28 -3.98
CA LYS A 120 -21.38 17.79 -3.34
C LYS A 120 -22.17 16.73 -2.56
N ASN A 121 -21.92 15.45 -2.82
CA ASN A 121 -22.68 14.32 -2.30
C ASN A 121 -21.93 13.53 -1.20
N LEU A 122 -20.84 14.09 -0.66
CA LEU A 122 -20.05 13.47 0.41
C LEU A 122 -20.29 14.17 1.74
N SER A 123 -20.58 13.39 2.78
CA SER A 123 -20.62 13.85 4.17
C SER A 123 -19.49 13.20 4.96
N ARG A 124 -18.79 13.97 5.81
CA ARG A 124 -17.74 13.41 6.68
C ARG A 124 -18.38 12.43 7.66
N TYR A 125 -17.85 11.22 7.72
CA TYR A 125 -18.28 10.18 8.64
C TYR A 125 -17.20 9.95 9.70
N ARG A 126 -17.58 9.92 10.98
CA ARG A 126 -16.65 9.59 12.06
C ARG A 126 -16.68 8.08 12.29
N SER A 127 -15.67 7.38 11.80
CA SER A 127 -15.49 5.96 12.09
C SER A 127 -15.12 5.78 13.56
N GLN A 128 -15.78 4.84 14.24
CA GLN A 128 -15.44 4.46 15.62
C GLN A 128 -14.19 3.57 15.70
N ARG A 129 -13.63 3.14 14.55
CA ARG A 129 -12.54 2.14 14.46
C ARG A 129 -11.15 2.74 14.15
N GLY A 130 -10.92 4.02 14.46
CA GLY A 130 -9.59 4.64 14.30
C GLY A 130 -9.18 5.01 12.87
N ALA A 131 -10.07 4.86 11.88
CA ALA A 131 -9.85 5.42 10.55
C ALA A 131 -10.11 6.93 10.57
N ASN A 132 -9.09 7.74 10.28
CA ASN A 132 -9.17 9.20 10.49
C ASN A 132 -9.85 9.96 9.35
N LEU A 133 -10.09 9.34 8.19
CA LEU A 133 -10.70 9.99 7.03
C LEU A 133 -11.73 9.07 6.37
N CYS A 134 -13.00 9.32 6.64
CA CYS A 134 -14.12 8.56 6.09
C CYS A 134 -15.24 9.48 5.61
N TYR A 135 -15.95 9.06 4.57
CA TYR A 135 -17.10 9.76 4.02
C TYR A 135 -18.26 8.82 3.79
N GLU A 136 -19.47 9.37 3.85
CA GLU A 136 -20.72 8.74 3.44
C GLU A 136 -21.22 9.37 2.15
N ARG A 137 -21.79 8.56 1.26
CA ARG A 137 -22.60 9.02 0.12
C ARG A 137 -23.88 8.21 -0.05
N LYS A 138 -24.91 8.89 -0.58
CA LYS A 138 -26.23 8.32 -0.87
C LYS A 138 -26.26 7.45 -2.12
N LYS A 139 -25.49 7.83 -3.15
CA LYS A 139 -25.40 7.10 -4.41
C LYS A 139 -24.13 6.25 -4.36
N PRO A 140 -24.23 4.92 -4.40
CA PRO A 140 -23.05 4.06 -4.48
C PRO A 140 -22.29 4.30 -5.79
N GLU A 141 -20.97 4.42 -5.71
CA GLU A 141 -20.09 4.56 -6.88
C GLU A 141 -18.84 3.65 -6.77
N GLY A 142 -18.72 2.85 -5.70
CA GLY A 142 -17.57 1.99 -5.47
C GLY A 142 -16.24 2.76 -5.46
N PHE A 143 -15.33 2.37 -6.36
CA PHE A 143 -14.00 2.97 -6.48
C PHE A 143 -13.85 3.99 -7.60
N GLN A 144 -14.89 4.22 -8.41
CA GLN A 144 -14.76 4.94 -9.70
C GLN A 144 -14.25 6.38 -9.54
N ASN A 145 -14.63 7.05 -8.46
CA ASN A 145 -14.31 8.45 -8.19
C ASN A 145 -13.26 8.64 -7.08
N LEU A 146 -12.65 7.55 -6.63
CA LEU A 146 -11.66 7.56 -5.56
C LEU A 146 -10.25 7.66 -6.15
N PRO A 147 -9.34 8.46 -5.56
CA PRO A 147 -8.03 8.67 -6.13
C PRO A 147 -7.09 7.47 -5.92
N SER A 148 -6.10 7.37 -6.81
CA SER A 148 -4.94 6.48 -6.63
C SER A 148 -3.80 7.20 -5.91
N ILE A 149 -2.93 6.43 -5.28
CA ILE A 149 -1.71 6.92 -4.64
C ILE A 149 -0.51 6.23 -5.27
N THR A 150 0.59 6.96 -5.46
CA THR A 150 1.89 6.37 -5.85
C THR A 150 2.91 6.62 -4.76
N PHE A 151 3.58 5.57 -4.30
CA PHE A 151 4.77 5.67 -3.45
C PHE A 151 6.01 5.65 -4.33
N HIS A 152 6.80 6.72 -4.28
CA HIS A 152 8.00 6.88 -5.10
C HIS A 152 9.21 6.41 -4.32
N PHE A 153 9.75 5.24 -4.63
CA PHE A 153 10.99 4.76 -4.04
C PHE A 153 12.20 5.19 -4.87
N GLN A 154 13.38 5.19 -4.25
CA GLN A 154 14.62 5.27 -5.00
C GLN A 154 14.80 4.02 -5.86
N GLY A 155 15.26 4.20 -7.10
CA GLY A 155 15.69 3.11 -7.96
C GLY A 155 15.15 3.22 -9.38
N LEU A 156 15.15 2.11 -10.11
CA LEU A 156 14.73 2.07 -11.51
C LEU A 156 13.22 1.86 -11.60
N ASN A 157 12.50 2.87 -12.10
CA ASN A 157 11.03 2.86 -12.25
C ASN A 157 10.31 2.45 -10.96
N ALA A 158 10.86 2.83 -9.80
CA ALA A 158 10.45 2.35 -8.48
C ALA A 158 9.21 3.07 -7.92
N ASP A 159 8.19 3.21 -8.77
CA ASP A 159 6.91 3.83 -8.45
C ASP A 159 5.85 2.75 -8.15
N LEU A 160 5.50 2.61 -6.87
CA LEU A 160 4.45 1.69 -6.43
C LEU A 160 3.09 2.37 -6.53
N LEU A 161 2.38 2.13 -7.63
CA LEU A 161 1.02 2.59 -7.84
C LEU A 161 0.02 1.74 -7.06
N VAL A 162 -0.60 2.34 -6.05
CA VAL A 162 -1.72 1.79 -5.29
C VAL A 162 -3.03 2.32 -5.89
N ARG A 163 -3.76 1.41 -6.51
CA ARG A 163 -5.08 1.68 -7.09
C ARG A 163 -6.10 1.99 -5.99
N PRO A 164 -7.25 2.63 -6.30
CA PRO A 164 -8.16 3.12 -5.27
C PRO A 164 -8.64 2.05 -4.28
N TRP A 165 -8.75 0.80 -4.72
CA TRP A 165 -9.13 -0.33 -3.87
C TRP A 165 -8.09 -0.82 -2.87
N GLY A 166 -6.82 -0.43 -3.04
CA GLY A 166 -5.78 -0.58 -2.04
C GLY A 166 -5.55 0.70 -1.22
N VAL A 167 -6.13 1.84 -1.64
CA VAL A 167 -6.07 3.09 -0.89
C VAL A 167 -7.25 3.22 0.09
N PHE A 168 -8.43 2.78 -0.31
CA PHE A 168 -9.67 2.95 0.44
C PHE A 168 -10.36 1.61 0.71
N GLN A 169 -11.02 1.53 1.86
CA GLN A 169 -12.08 0.56 2.08
C GLN A 169 -13.40 1.17 1.71
N VAL A 170 -14.25 0.42 1.01
CA VAL A 170 -15.61 0.81 0.64
C VAL A 170 -16.56 -0.23 1.20
N VAL A 171 -17.61 0.21 1.88
CA VAL A 171 -18.60 -0.64 2.51
C VAL A 171 -20.00 -0.11 2.25
N ASP A 172 -20.90 -0.99 1.83
CA ASP A 172 -22.31 -0.70 1.74
C ASP A 172 -23.01 -1.00 3.07
N LYS A 173 -23.91 -0.12 3.48
CA LYS A 173 -24.87 -0.39 4.55
C LYS A 173 -26.29 -0.21 4.03
N TYR A 174 -27.08 -1.25 4.22
CA TYR A 174 -28.51 -1.25 4.00
C TYR A 174 -29.19 -1.03 5.35
N HIS A 175 -29.85 0.11 5.53
CA HIS A 175 -30.69 0.34 6.71
C HIS A 175 -32.07 0.78 6.26
N SER A 176 -33.09 -0.01 6.61
CA SER A 176 -34.52 0.33 6.51
C SER A 176 -34.85 1.14 5.24
N SER A 177 -34.66 0.53 4.07
CA SER A 177 -34.97 1.10 2.74
C SER A 177 -34.00 2.17 2.20
N THR A 178 -32.92 2.50 2.91
CA THR A 178 -31.88 3.43 2.42
C THR A 178 -30.56 2.71 2.23
N HIS A 179 -30.00 2.83 1.01
CA HIS A 179 -28.65 2.34 0.68
C HIS A 179 -27.67 3.48 0.88
N ARG A 180 -26.71 3.30 1.79
CA ARG A 180 -25.60 4.23 2.00
C ARG A 180 -24.30 3.50 1.73
N GLU A 181 -23.38 4.19 1.07
CA GLU A 181 -22.03 3.71 0.87
C GLU A 181 -21.07 4.57 1.67
N TYR A 182 -20.18 3.91 2.42
CA TYR A 182 -19.14 4.55 3.20
C TYR A 182 -17.79 4.17 2.61
N PHE A 183 -16.87 5.12 2.55
CA PHE A 183 -15.49 4.81 2.25
C PHE A 183 -14.53 5.49 3.24
N CYS A 184 -13.44 4.81 3.53
CA CYS A 184 -12.43 5.24 4.50
C CYS A 184 -11.03 5.06 3.92
N LEU A 185 -10.14 6.00 4.19
CA LEU A 185 -8.70 5.85 3.92
C LEU A 185 -8.17 4.65 4.71
N ALA A 186 -7.60 3.68 3.99
CA ALA A 186 -7.04 2.45 4.55
C ALA A 186 -5.57 2.63 4.95
N MET A 187 -5.24 3.80 5.52
CA MET A 187 -3.92 4.17 6.01
C MET A 187 -4.07 5.00 7.28
N ILE A 188 -3.15 4.83 8.22
CA ILE A 188 -3.15 5.51 9.53
C ILE A 188 -1.80 6.17 9.79
N PRO A 189 -1.70 7.14 10.71
CA PRO A 189 -0.41 7.72 11.08
C PRO A 189 0.47 6.68 11.79
N GLY A 190 1.77 6.75 11.53
CA GLY A 190 2.83 6.03 12.22
C GLY A 190 3.82 7.00 12.88
N ASP A 191 4.28 6.67 14.08
CA ASP A 191 5.13 7.56 14.87
C ASP A 191 6.63 7.34 14.65
N ILE A 192 7.02 6.12 14.27
CA ILE A 192 8.43 5.73 14.21
C ILE A 192 8.98 5.73 12.78
N LYS A 193 8.22 5.17 11.83
CA LYS A 193 8.63 4.96 10.44
C LYS A 193 7.41 4.77 9.53
N SER A 194 7.64 4.70 8.22
CA SER A 194 6.60 4.31 7.27
C SER A 194 6.58 2.79 7.05
N VAL A 195 5.39 2.23 6.90
CA VAL A 195 5.13 0.81 6.68
C VAL A 195 4.08 0.70 5.58
N ILE A 196 4.42 0.07 4.45
CA ILE A 196 3.44 -0.29 3.43
C ILE A 196 2.83 -1.63 3.83
N GLY A 197 1.59 -1.60 4.29
CA GLY A 197 0.84 -2.75 4.78
C GLY A 197 0.24 -3.62 3.66
N ALA A 198 -0.24 -4.80 4.03
CA ALA A 198 -0.80 -5.82 3.14
C ALA A 198 -1.92 -5.28 2.23
N HIS A 199 -2.78 -4.39 2.73
CA HIS A 199 -3.89 -3.84 1.93
C HIS A 199 -3.40 -3.02 0.72
N GLN A 200 -2.31 -2.27 0.89
CA GLN A 200 -1.69 -1.47 -0.18
C GLN A 200 -0.83 -2.30 -1.13
N GLN A 201 -0.42 -3.49 -0.71
CA GLN A 201 0.33 -4.45 -1.52
C GLN A 201 -0.56 -5.28 -2.45
N ALA A 202 -1.88 -5.10 -2.42
CA ALA A 202 -2.81 -5.87 -3.22
C ALA A 202 -2.57 -5.68 -4.74
N ASN A 203 -2.59 -6.79 -5.48
CA ASN A 203 -2.28 -6.85 -6.91
C ASN A 203 -0.89 -6.30 -7.27
N GLN A 204 0.07 -6.55 -6.38
CA GLN A 204 1.49 -6.29 -6.59
C GLN A 204 2.25 -7.56 -6.27
N ARG A 205 3.16 -7.95 -7.15
CA ARG A 205 4.15 -8.97 -6.85
C ARG A 205 5.39 -8.30 -6.29
N PHE A 206 5.88 -8.80 -5.17
CA PHE A 206 7.15 -8.39 -4.58
C PHE A 206 8.12 -9.57 -4.64
N VAL A 207 9.34 -9.31 -5.06
CA VAL A 207 10.47 -10.25 -5.01
C VAL A 207 11.55 -9.61 -4.15
N TYR A 208 11.87 -10.25 -3.04
CA TYR A 208 13.00 -9.89 -2.19
C TYR A 208 14.20 -10.67 -2.70
N ASP A 209 15.24 -9.95 -3.13
CA ASP A 209 16.51 -10.50 -3.55
C ASP A 209 17.60 -9.99 -2.61
N THR A 210 17.82 -10.75 -1.54
CA THR A 210 18.65 -10.33 -0.41
C THR A 210 20.13 -10.50 -0.71
N LYS A 211 20.50 -11.36 -1.67
CA LYS A 211 21.88 -11.47 -2.15
C LYS A 211 22.32 -10.22 -2.91
N ASN A 212 21.43 -9.70 -3.76
CA ASN A 212 21.72 -8.50 -4.55
C ASN A 212 21.24 -7.20 -3.87
N ASN A 213 20.78 -7.28 -2.60
CA ASN A 213 20.29 -6.14 -1.83
C ASN A 213 19.25 -5.30 -2.60
N GLN A 214 18.27 -5.96 -3.23
CA GLN A 214 17.24 -5.28 -4.01
C GLN A 214 15.87 -5.92 -3.82
N MET A 215 14.84 -5.09 -3.91
CA MET A 215 13.47 -5.54 -4.07
C MET A 215 13.01 -5.22 -5.47
N LEU A 216 12.39 -6.21 -6.09
CA LEU A 216 11.76 -6.09 -7.39
C LEU A 216 10.25 -6.10 -7.19
N PHE A 217 9.53 -5.26 -7.94
CA PHE A 217 8.07 -5.30 -7.89
C PHE A 217 7.41 -4.90 -9.19
N LYS A 218 6.16 -5.33 -9.36
CA LYS A 218 5.28 -4.95 -10.46
C LYS A 218 3.82 -5.17 -10.11
N SER A 219 2.95 -4.46 -10.81
CA SER A 219 1.52 -4.76 -10.75
C SER A 219 1.22 -6.09 -11.43
N GLU A 220 0.38 -6.89 -10.79
CA GLU A 220 -0.03 -8.21 -11.26
C GLU A 220 -1.40 -8.56 -10.70
N VAL A 221 -2.23 -9.28 -11.46
CA VAL A 221 -3.52 -9.78 -10.97
C VAL A 221 -3.28 -11.04 -10.14
N CYS A 222 -2.98 -10.85 -8.85
CA CYS A 222 -2.56 -11.93 -7.95
C CYS A 222 -3.64 -13.01 -7.72
N SER A 223 -4.92 -12.75 -8.06
CA SER A 223 -5.96 -13.79 -7.96
C SER A 223 -5.81 -14.91 -8.99
N ARG A 224 -4.99 -14.71 -10.03
CA ARG A 224 -4.68 -15.74 -11.04
C ARG A 224 -3.40 -16.51 -10.73
N ASN A 225 -2.67 -16.07 -9.70
CA ASN A 225 -1.40 -16.55 -9.15
C ASN A 225 -0.64 -17.65 -9.92
N ALA A 226 -0.40 -17.40 -11.22
CA ALA A 226 0.43 -18.22 -12.08
C ALA A 226 1.90 -18.01 -11.71
#